data_AF-A0ABD7R081-F1
#
_entry.id   AF-A0ABD7R081-F1
#
_cell.length_a   1.000
_cell.length_b   1.000
_cell.length_c   1.000
_cell.angle_alpha   90.00
_cell.angle_beta   90.00
_cell.angle_gamma   90.00
#
_symmetry.space_group_name_H-M   'P 1'
#
loop_
_entity.id
_entity.type
_entity.pdbx_description
1 polymer ?
#
loop_
_entity_poly.entity_id
_entity_poly.type
_entity_poly.pdbx_seq_one_letter_code
_entity_poly.pdbx_strand_id
1 'polypeptide(L)'
;MSALDRVLVGVAVAVSPAAHRAARREQWLADVRDAHELDLSPTALAFGAFTTALFHRRAGHRSTWGDTMTALPTPVRFAPHTIRTIPVLIALAVLSYVVSVGVLALLQRYNGLPEARLVFDMVGIGLAVVPGAALATSVLLVSDVARRRRVLGAVAVFAIAAVWWAITSGSLNVPVYVPVQVGVIAAGLLAVWLVVLRRPVWTYSLLVLPVVAAVLVFPLAEAANGSGIPYSAMALVSWIGQLVPFLVAVVGAVVASRFSTDAPAVVEAHGEALVDKTV
;
A
#
# COMPACT_ATOMS: atom_id res chain seq x y z
N MET A 1 -20.59 7.60 18.58
CA MET A 1 -19.38 7.62 17.73
C MET A 1 -18.12 7.48 18.59
N SER A 2 -17.26 6.50 18.27
CA SER A 2 -16.02 6.24 19.02
C SER A 2 -14.83 7.11 18.57
N ALA A 3 -13.71 7.07 19.29
CA ALA A 3 -12.47 7.71 18.86
C ALA A 3 -11.90 7.06 17.59
N LEU A 4 -12.02 5.73 17.47
CA LEU A 4 -11.57 4.96 16.32
C LEU A 4 -12.33 5.36 15.05
N ASP A 5 -13.65 5.54 15.12
CA ASP A 5 -14.46 5.96 13.97
C ASP A 5 -14.02 7.32 13.42
N ARG A 6 -13.78 8.27 14.33
CA ARG A 6 -13.28 9.61 13.97
C ARG A 6 -11.92 9.56 13.28
N VAL A 7 -11.02 8.70 13.77
CA VAL A 7 -9.69 8.50 13.16
C VAL A 7 -9.86 7.88 11.77
N LEU A 8 -10.67 6.83 11.62
CA LEU A 8 -10.90 6.17 10.33
C LEU A 8 -11.49 7.13 9.30
N VAL A 9 -12.53 7.90 9.64
CA VAL A 9 -13.12 8.91 8.75
C VAL A 9 -12.12 10.03 8.46
N GLY A 10 -11.37 10.49 9.46
CA GLY A 10 -10.33 11.51 9.30
C GLY A 10 -9.25 11.10 8.29
N VAL A 11 -8.76 9.87 8.40
CA VAL A 11 -7.79 9.30 7.45
C VAL A 11 -8.43 9.13 6.07
N ALA A 12 -9.67 8.65 6.00
CA ALA A 12 -10.42 8.50 4.75
C ALA A 12 -10.53 9.84 3.98
N VAL A 13 -10.85 10.93 4.70
CA VAL A 13 -10.93 12.28 4.14
C VAL A 13 -9.55 12.78 3.70
N ALA A 14 -8.50 12.56 4.50
CA ALA A 14 -7.14 12.97 4.16
C ALA A 14 -6.61 12.26 2.89
N VAL A 15 -7.02 11.00 2.68
CA VAL A 15 -6.67 10.21 1.50
C VAL A 15 -7.52 10.56 0.27
N SER A 16 -8.69 11.18 0.47
CA SER A 16 -9.59 11.61 -0.60
C SER A 16 -9.06 12.79 -1.43
N PRO A 17 -9.51 12.95 -2.70
CA PRO A 17 -9.15 14.08 -3.55
C PRO A 17 -9.52 15.43 -2.92
N ALA A 18 -8.64 16.43 -3.04
CA ALA A 18 -8.78 17.73 -2.37
C ALA A 18 -10.16 18.39 -2.61
N ALA A 19 -10.64 18.37 -3.85
CA ALA A 19 -11.93 18.93 -4.26
C ALA A 19 -13.15 18.34 -3.52
N HIS A 20 -13.05 17.10 -3.02
CA HIS A 20 -14.18 16.40 -2.40
C HIS A 20 -14.04 16.26 -0.88
N ARG A 21 -12.95 16.76 -0.27
CA ARG A 21 -12.67 16.52 1.15
C ARG A 21 -13.70 17.15 2.08
N ALA A 22 -14.16 18.35 1.76
CA ALA A 22 -15.18 19.04 2.56
C ALA A 22 -16.50 18.26 2.55
N ALA A 23 -17.03 17.98 1.35
CA ALA A 23 -18.27 17.22 1.17
C ALA A 23 -18.20 15.81 1.78
N ARG A 24 -17.12 15.05 1.52
CA ARG A 24 -16.96 13.70 2.08
C ARG A 24 -16.77 13.69 3.59
N ARG A 25 -16.14 14.73 4.16
CA ARG A 25 -16.02 14.86 5.61
C ARG A 25 -17.38 15.03 6.24
N GLU A 26 -18.20 15.91 5.69
CA GLU A 26 -19.55 16.16 6.19
C GLU A 26 -20.42 14.91 6.04
N GLN A 27 -20.47 14.33 4.83
CA GLN A 27 -21.26 13.14 4.53
C GLN A 27 -20.88 11.94 5.42
N TRP A 28 -19.59 11.57 5.46
CA TRP A 28 -19.18 10.38 6.21
C TRP A 28 -19.27 10.57 7.72
N LEU A 29 -19.13 11.80 8.23
CA LEU A 29 -19.38 12.06 9.64
C LEU A 29 -20.88 12.01 9.97
N ALA A 30 -21.74 12.49 9.06
CA ALA A 30 -23.18 12.35 9.21
C ALA A 30 -23.60 10.87 9.18
N ASP A 31 -23.15 10.11 8.18
CA ASP A 31 -23.44 8.67 8.04
C ASP A 31 -23.04 7.88 9.28
N VAL A 32 -21.86 8.17 9.86
CA VAL A 32 -21.38 7.49 11.09
C VAL A 32 -22.14 7.95 12.33
N ARG A 33 -22.56 9.22 12.39
CA ARG A 33 -23.35 9.75 13.52
C ARG A 33 -24.76 9.17 13.53
N ASP A 34 -25.37 9.08 12.36
CA ASP A 34 -26.78 8.71 12.18
C ASP A 34 -26.94 7.18 11.95
N ALA A 35 -25.83 6.43 11.95
CA ALA A 35 -25.77 4.98 11.78
C ALA A 35 -26.72 4.20 12.69
N HIS A 36 -26.88 4.65 13.93
CA HIS A 36 -27.73 4.00 14.93
C HIS A 36 -29.22 4.17 14.64
N GLU A 37 -29.62 5.20 13.88
CA GLU A 37 -31.01 5.39 13.46
C GLU A 37 -31.42 4.39 12.38
N LEU A 38 -30.44 3.74 11.74
CA LEU A 38 -30.61 2.77 10.66
C LEU A 38 -30.22 1.33 11.08
N ASP A 39 -30.05 1.07 12.38
CA ASP A 39 -29.54 -0.20 12.91
C ASP A 39 -28.19 -0.66 12.29
N LEU A 40 -27.37 0.29 11.83
CA LEU A 40 -26.06 0.02 11.25
C LEU A 40 -24.95 0.22 12.28
N SER A 41 -23.86 -0.51 12.10
CA SER A 41 -22.65 -0.34 12.92
C SER A 41 -21.87 0.91 12.49
N PRO A 42 -21.66 1.90 13.37
CA PRO A 42 -20.86 3.09 13.07
C PRO A 42 -19.43 2.76 12.66
N THR A 43 -18.83 1.73 13.28
CA THR A 43 -17.48 1.26 12.96
C THR A 43 -17.42 0.64 11.57
N ALA A 44 -18.45 -0.10 11.17
CA ALA A 44 -18.53 -0.68 9.83
C ALA A 44 -18.65 0.41 8.76
N LEU A 45 -19.43 1.48 9.02
CA LEU A 45 -19.53 2.62 8.11
C LEU A 45 -18.24 3.44 8.05
N ALA A 46 -17.56 3.66 9.17
CA ALA A 46 -16.26 4.33 9.19
C ALA A 46 -15.20 3.53 8.41
N PHE A 47 -15.21 2.20 8.54
CA PHE A 47 -14.36 1.31 7.76
C PHE A 47 -14.74 1.28 6.27
N GLY A 48 -16.04 1.33 5.98
CA GLY A 48 -16.57 1.48 4.62
C GLY A 48 -16.09 2.78 3.95
N ALA A 49 -16.15 3.91 4.67
CA ALA A 49 -15.62 5.19 4.21
C ALA A 49 -14.11 5.13 3.94
N PHE A 50 -13.35 4.52 4.86
CA PHE A 50 -11.90 4.34 4.72
C PHE A 50 -11.51 3.48 3.52
N THR A 51 -12.15 2.32 3.37
CA THR A 51 -11.92 1.43 2.22
C THR A 51 -12.37 2.09 0.91
N THR A 52 -13.50 2.80 0.90
CA THR A 52 -13.96 3.57 -0.26
C THR A 52 -12.93 4.64 -0.66
N ALA A 53 -12.39 5.39 0.30
CA ALA A 53 -11.35 6.38 0.04
C ALA A 53 -10.06 5.75 -0.54
N LEU A 54 -9.66 4.59 -0.03
CA LEU A 54 -8.47 3.87 -0.48
C LEU A 54 -8.62 3.27 -1.88
N PHE A 55 -9.73 2.57 -2.13
CA PHE A 55 -9.89 1.75 -3.33
C PHE A 55 -10.62 2.47 -4.48
N HIS A 56 -11.44 3.51 -4.21
CA HIS A 56 -12.34 4.12 -5.20
C HIS A 56 -12.02 5.59 -5.54
N ARG A 57 -10.74 6.00 -5.39
CA ARG A 57 -10.24 7.40 -5.53
C ARG A 57 -10.59 8.15 -6.84
N ARG A 58 -10.94 7.46 -7.94
CA ARG A 58 -11.32 8.09 -9.24
C ARG A 58 -12.77 7.84 -9.68
N ALA A 59 -13.62 7.26 -8.84
CA ALA A 59 -15.06 7.29 -9.09
C ALA A 59 -15.57 8.70 -8.79
N GLY A 60 -15.13 9.68 -9.58
CA GLY A 60 -15.91 10.88 -9.84
C GLY A 60 -17.10 10.44 -10.68
N HIS A 61 -18.00 9.64 -10.10
CA HIS A 61 -19.37 9.75 -10.54
C HIS A 61 -19.74 11.19 -10.23
N ARG A 62 -20.05 11.95 -11.28
CA ARG A 62 -20.85 13.16 -11.13
C ARG A 62 -21.97 12.75 -10.20
N SER A 63 -22.00 13.33 -9.00
CA SER A 63 -23.21 13.27 -8.20
C SER A 63 -24.27 13.88 -9.09
N THR A 64 -25.15 13.04 -9.62
CA THR A 64 -26.27 13.41 -10.52
C THR A 64 -27.26 14.36 -9.84
N TRP A 65 -27.00 14.75 -8.59
CA TRP A 65 -27.80 15.66 -7.77
C TRP A 65 -27.68 17.14 -8.13
N GLY A 66 -27.00 17.49 -9.22
CA GLY A 66 -26.96 18.86 -9.77
C GLY A 66 -27.21 18.96 -11.28
N ASP A 67 -27.25 17.84 -12.00
CA ASP A 67 -27.59 17.85 -13.42
C ASP A 67 -29.12 17.78 -13.54
N THR A 68 -29.73 18.91 -13.88
CA THR A 68 -31.17 19.03 -14.16
C THR A 68 -31.65 17.92 -15.11
N MET A 69 -32.89 17.45 -14.91
CA MET A 69 -33.58 16.34 -15.62
C MET A 69 -33.62 16.40 -17.17
N THR A 70 -32.94 17.34 -17.81
CA THR A 70 -32.98 17.60 -19.26
C THR A 70 -31.79 17.02 -20.03
N ALA A 71 -30.81 16.39 -19.37
CA ALA A 71 -29.72 15.73 -20.08
C ALA A 71 -30.20 14.39 -20.67
N LEU A 72 -30.27 14.32 -22.01
CA LEU A 72 -30.49 13.10 -22.79
C LEU A 72 -29.66 11.93 -22.23
N PRO A 73 -30.21 10.70 -22.17
CA PRO A 73 -29.51 9.53 -21.66
C PRO A 73 -28.30 9.25 -22.53
N THR A 74 -27.15 9.74 -22.10
CA THR A 74 -25.87 9.32 -22.65
C THR A 74 -25.71 7.85 -22.28
N PRO A 75 -25.37 6.95 -23.23
CA PRO A 75 -25.16 5.55 -22.91
C PRO A 75 -23.96 5.43 -21.96
N VAL A 76 -24.26 5.37 -20.67
CA VAL A 76 -23.28 5.09 -19.63
C VAL A 76 -22.85 3.64 -19.86
N ARG A 77 -21.67 3.46 -20.48
CA ARG A 77 -21.01 2.15 -20.46
C ARG A 77 -20.89 1.76 -18.99
N PHE A 78 -21.57 0.67 -18.61
CA PHE A 78 -21.36 -0.01 -17.34
C PHE A 78 -19.86 -0.34 -17.24
N ALA A 79 -19.10 0.51 -16.56
CA ALA A 79 -17.77 0.16 -16.13
C ALA A 79 -17.97 -0.75 -14.91
N PRO A 80 -17.72 -2.07 -15.01
CA PRO A 80 -17.84 -2.95 -13.86
C PRO A 80 -16.99 -2.37 -12.72
N HIS A 81 -17.53 -2.43 -11.49
CA HIS A 81 -16.85 -2.04 -10.27
C HIS A 81 -15.62 -2.95 -10.07
N THR A 82 -14.54 -2.63 -10.77
CA THR A 82 -13.30 -3.37 -10.69
C THR A 82 -12.54 -2.82 -9.49
N ILE A 83 -12.59 -3.58 -8.39
CA ILE A 83 -11.76 -3.34 -7.22
C ILE A 83 -10.32 -3.14 -7.72
N ARG A 84 -9.69 -2.03 -7.33
CA ARG A 84 -8.29 -1.79 -7.69
C ARG A 84 -7.43 -2.88 -7.08
N THR A 85 -6.93 -3.77 -7.93
CA THR A 85 -6.22 -4.99 -7.53
C THR A 85 -4.88 -4.68 -6.87
N ILE A 86 -4.20 -3.59 -7.27
CA ILE A 86 -2.88 -3.21 -6.75
C ILE A 86 -2.90 -2.97 -5.22
N PRO A 87 -3.75 -2.10 -4.66
CA PRO A 87 -3.87 -1.96 -3.21
C PRO A 87 -4.21 -3.27 -2.47
N VAL A 88 -5.03 -4.15 -3.06
CA VAL A 88 -5.36 -5.46 -2.48
C VAL A 88 -4.12 -6.36 -2.42
N LEU A 89 -3.31 -6.37 -3.48
CA LEU A 89 -2.05 -7.12 -3.52
C LEU A 89 -1.02 -6.57 -2.52
N ILE A 90 -0.93 -5.25 -2.34
CA ILE A 90 -0.07 -4.65 -1.31
C ILE A 90 -0.54 -5.05 0.08
N ALA A 91 -1.85 -5.00 0.34
CA ALA A 91 -2.41 -5.45 1.63
C ALA A 91 -2.14 -6.94 1.87
N LEU A 92 -2.28 -7.78 0.84
CA LEU A 92 -1.94 -9.20 0.89
C LEU A 92 -0.46 -9.42 1.19
N ALA A 93 0.44 -8.65 0.58
CA ALA A 93 1.88 -8.73 0.85
C ALA A 93 2.20 -8.41 2.32
N VAL A 94 1.62 -7.32 2.86
CA VAL A 94 1.81 -6.92 4.26
C VAL A 94 1.22 -7.96 5.21
N LEU A 95 0.01 -8.45 4.93
CA LEU A 95 -0.64 -9.46 5.77
C LEU A 95 0.14 -10.78 5.77
N SER A 96 0.58 -11.24 4.60
CA SER A 96 1.42 -12.44 4.48
C SER A 96 2.69 -12.31 5.32
N TYR A 97 3.36 -11.15 5.24
CA TYR A 97 4.55 -10.89 6.05
C TYR A 97 4.24 -10.98 7.56
N VAL A 98 3.20 -10.29 8.02
CA VAL A 98 2.83 -10.28 9.45
C VAL A 98 2.50 -11.68 9.96
N VAL A 99 1.74 -12.47 9.18
CA VAL A 99 1.39 -13.84 9.53
C VAL A 99 2.64 -14.72 9.58
N SER A 100 3.50 -14.65 8.55
CA SER A 100 4.77 -15.40 8.53
C SER A 100 5.65 -15.04 9.73
N VAL A 101 5.76 -13.77 10.08
CA VAL A 101 6.52 -13.32 11.26
C VAL A 101 5.96 -13.89 12.56
N GLY A 102 4.64 -13.86 12.75
CA GLY A 102 4.01 -14.46 13.92
C GLY A 102 4.28 -15.95 14.03
N VAL A 103 4.17 -16.68 12.92
CA VAL A 103 4.45 -18.12 12.88
C VAL A 103 5.93 -18.40 13.13
N LEU A 104 6.86 -17.65 12.52
CA LEU A 104 8.30 -17.81 12.77
C LEU A 104 8.65 -17.55 14.24
N ALA A 105 8.08 -16.51 14.85
CA ALA A 105 8.32 -16.19 16.26
C ALA A 105 7.83 -17.31 17.20
N LEU A 106 6.74 -18.01 16.85
CA LEU A 106 6.27 -19.18 17.58
C LEU A 106 7.18 -20.40 17.34
N LEU A 107 7.60 -20.62 16.09
CA LEU A 107 8.47 -21.74 15.71
C LEU A 107 9.86 -21.67 16.34
N GLN A 108 10.34 -20.47 16.72
CA GLN A 108 11.59 -20.31 17.46
C GLN A 108 11.62 -21.11 18.78
N ARG A 109 10.47 -21.46 19.36
CA ARG A 109 10.42 -22.34 20.55
C ARG A 109 10.90 -23.77 20.28
N TYR A 110 10.90 -24.19 19.02
CA TYR A 110 11.32 -25.52 18.56
C TYR A 110 12.71 -25.48 17.91
N ASN A 111 13.45 -24.39 18.09
CA ASN A 111 14.79 -24.25 17.53
C ASN A 111 15.72 -25.36 18.06
N GLY A 112 16.44 -26.02 17.15
CA GLY A 112 17.28 -27.20 17.45
C GLY A 112 16.63 -28.55 17.09
N LEU A 113 15.33 -28.60 16.82
CA LEU A 113 14.71 -29.81 16.25
C LEU A 113 14.90 -29.83 14.72
N PRO A 114 15.44 -30.92 14.13
CA PRO A 114 15.67 -31.00 12.69
C PRO A 114 14.37 -30.92 11.89
N GLU A 115 13.26 -31.44 12.43
CA GLU A 115 11.93 -31.38 11.83
C GLU A 115 11.37 -29.94 11.76
N ALA A 116 11.74 -29.07 12.70
CA ALA A 116 11.30 -27.68 12.73
C ALA A 116 11.96 -26.84 11.63
N ARG A 117 13.12 -27.27 11.09
CA ARG A 117 13.83 -26.57 10.02
C ARG A 117 13.02 -26.52 8.72
N LEU A 118 12.39 -27.63 8.36
CA LEU A 118 11.58 -27.70 7.13
C LEU A 118 10.36 -26.77 7.23
N VAL A 119 9.72 -26.71 8.40
CA VAL A 119 8.61 -25.79 8.66
C VAL A 119 9.09 -24.34 8.64
N PHE A 120 10.26 -24.05 9.23
CA PHE A 120 10.88 -22.72 9.20
C PHE A 120 11.13 -22.24 7.76
N ASP A 121 11.72 -23.10 6.92
CA ASP A 121 11.97 -22.79 5.51
C ASP A 121 10.65 -22.57 4.74
N MET A 122 9.63 -23.40 4.97
CA MET A 122 8.30 -23.20 4.36
C MET A 122 7.63 -21.89 4.77
N VAL A 123 7.72 -21.49 6.04
CA VAL A 123 7.13 -20.22 6.52
C VAL A 123 7.92 -19.03 6.00
N GLY A 124 9.24 -19.17 5.84
CA GLY A 124 10.10 -18.18 5.22
C GLY A 124 9.69 -17.84 3.78
N ILE A 125 9.17 -18.81 3.02
CA ILE A 125 8.62 -18.56 1.67
C ILE A 125 7.50 -17.51 1.74
N GLY A 126 6.64 -17.57 2.75
CA GLY A 126 5.58 -16.59 2.99
C GLY A 126 6.08 -15.17 3.31
N LEU A 127 7.33 -15.04 3.75
CA LEU A 127 7.96 -13.78 4.15
C LEU A 127 8.59 -13.05 2.95
N ALA A 128 9.17 -13.77 1.99
CA ALA A 128 9.84 -13.17 0.83
C ALA A 128 9.12 -13.40 -0.50
N VAL A 129 8.67 -14.63 -0.77
CA VAL A 129 8.13 -15.04 -2.08
C VAL A 129 6.73 -14.49 -2.30
N VAL A 130 5.85 -14.58 -1.29
CA VAL A 130 4.47 -14.07 -1.42
C VAL A 130 4.45 -12.55 -1.60
N PRO A 131 5.17 -11.73 -0.80
CA PRO A 131 5.27 -10.30 -1.05
C PRO A 131 5.90 -9.97 -2.41
N GLY A 132 6.95 -10.71 -2.81
CA GLY A 132 7.58 -10.55 -4.13
C GLY A 132 6.60 -10.80 -5.27
N ALA A 133 5.84 -11.90 -5.22
CA ALA A 133 4.83 -12.23 -6.23
C ALA A 133 3.69 -11.21 -6.28
N ALA A 134 3.21 -10.75 -5.12
CA ALA A 134 2.18 -9.72 -5.03
C ALA A 134 2.64 -8.38 -5.63
N LEU A 135 3.88 -7.96 -5.35
CA LEU A 135 4.48 -6.74 -5.91
C LEU A 135 4.75 -6.88 -7.41
N ALA A 136 5.27 -8.02 -7.87
CA ALA A 136 5.50 -8.28 -9.29
C ALA A 136 4.18 -8.24 -10.07
N THR A 137 3.12 -8.86 -9.53
CA THR A 137 1.77 -8.81 -10.10
C THR A 137 1.25 -7.37 -10.11
N SER A 138 1.46 -6.61 -9.04
CA SER A 138 1.09 -5.19 -8.99
C SER A 138 1.74 -4.36 -10.09
N VAL A 139 3.04 -4.60 -10.36
CA VAL A 139 3.78 -3.96 -11.45
C VAL A 139 3.22 -4.34 -12.83
N LEU A 140 2.83 -5.60 -13.02
CA LEU A 140 2.20 -6.07 -14.28
C LEU A 140 0.82 -5.44 -14.53
N LEU A 141 0.08 -5.13 -13.45
CA LEU A 141 -1.27 -4.58 -13.52
C LEU A 141 -1.34 -3.06 -13.75
N VAL A 142 -0.20 -2.38 -13.84
CA VAL A 142 -0.18 -0.95 -14.18
C VAL A 142 -0.73 -0.73 -15.60
N SER A 143 -1.80 0.04 -15.75
CA SER A 143 -2.50 0.22 -17.04
C SER A 143 -1.76 1.15 -18.02
N ASP A 144 -1.00 2.12 -17.51
CA ASP A 144 -0.51 3.26 -18.29
C ASP A 144 0.96 3.12 -18.71
N VAL A 145 1.49 1.90 -18.70
CA VAL A 145 2.91 1.60 -18.97
C VAL A 145 3.03 0.52 -20.05
N ALA A 146 3.99 0.72 -20.97
CA ALA A 146 4.30 -0.25 -22.02
C ALA A 146 4.59 -1.64 -21.44
N ARG A 147 4.03 -2.69 -22.06
CA ARG A 147 4.14 -4.09 -21.59
C ARG A 147 5.57 -4.51 -21.31
N ARG A 148 6.52 -4.16 -22.18
CA ARG A 148 7.96 -4.47 -22.02
C ARG A 148 8.51 -3.95 -20.69
N ARG A 149 8.16 -2.72 -20.29
CA ARG A 149 8.62 -2.12 -19.03
C ARG A 149 8.01 -2.80 -17.81
N ARG A 150 6.73 -3.16 -17.89
CA ARG A 150 6.04 -3.91 -16.83
C ARG A 150 6.66 -5.28 -16.61
N VAL A 151 6.96 -6.00 -17.69
CA VAL A 151 7.63 -7.31 -17.62
C VAL A 151 9.03 -7.17 -17.03
N LEU A 152 9.84 -6.23 -17.52
CA LEU A 152 11.18 -5.99 -16.96
C LEU A 152 11.13 -5.58 -15.48
N GLY A 153 10.16 -4.75 -15.09
CA GLY A 153 9.93 -4.39 -13.70
C GLY A 153 9.55 -5.59 -12.84
N ALA A 154 8.62 -6.43 -13.31
CA ALA A 154 8.23 -7.65 -12.60
C ALA A 154 9.41 -8.63 -12.43
N VAL A 155 10.23 -8.81 -13.47
CA VAL A 155 11.46 -9.61 -13.40
C VAL A 155 12.43 -9.01 -12.38
N ALA A 156 12.60 -7.69 -12.35
CA ALA A 156 13.43 -7.03 -11.34
C ALA A 156 12.90 -7.22 -9.92
N VAL A 157 11.58 -7.14 -9.70
CA VAL A 157 10.96 -7.44 -8.40
C VAL A 157 11.27 -8.89 -7.99
N PHE A 158 11.11 -9.86 -8.90
CA PHE A 158 11.43 -11.26 -8.59
C PHE A 158 12.92 -11.46 -8.28
N ALA A 159 13.82 -10.80 -9.00
CA ALA A 159 15.25 -10.85 -8.72
C ALA A 159 15.57 -10.30 -7.31
N ILE A 160 14.98 -9.17 -6.93
CA ILE A 160 15.16 -8.59 -5.59
C ILE A 160 14.56 -9.50 -4.51
N ALA A 161 13.38 -10.07 -4.74
CA ALA A 161 12.76 -11.03 -3.82
C ALA A 161 13.59 -12.30 -3.66
N ALA A 162 14.22 -12.80 -4.74
CA ALA A 162 15.13 -13.93 -4.70
C ALA A 162 16.40 -13.63 -3.90
N VAL A 163 16.98 -12.43 -4.07
CA VAL A 163 18.12 -11.97 -3.25
C VAL A 163 17.73 -11.87 -1.78
N TRP A 164 16.55 -11.30 -1.49
CA TRP A 164 16.05 -11.22 -0.11
C TRP A 164 15.85 -12.60 0.50
N TRP A 165 15.27 -13.54 -0.26
CA TRP A 165 15.14 -14.94 0.15
C TRP A 165 16.51 -15.59 0.42
N ALA A 166 17.49 -15.37 -0.46
CA ALA A 166 18.83 -15.93 -0.32
C ALA A 166 19.53 -15.41 0.95
N ILE A 167 19.37 -14.12 1.27
CA ILE A 167 19.86 -13.51 2.50
C ILE A 167 19.15 -14.13 3.73
N THR A 168 17.82 -14.22 3.68
CA THR A 168 17.01 -14.69 4.82
C THR A 168 17.25 -16.17 5.15
N SER A 169 17.48 -16.99 4.11
CA SER A 169 17.82 -18.41 4.24
C SER A 169 19.30 -18.65 4.60
N GLY A 170 20.14 -17.61 4.63
CA GLY A 170 21.57 -17.71 4.89
C GLY A 170 22.39 -18.30 3.72
N SER A 171 21.79 -18.50 2.54
CA SER A 171 22.50 -18.95 1.34
C SER A 171 23.35 -17.86 0.70
N LEU A 172 23.04 -16.59 0.98
CA LEU A 172 23.84 -15.43 0.59
C LEU A 172 24.25 -14.63 1.84
N ASN A 173 25.54 -14.66 2.17
CA ASN A 173 26.11 -13.82 3.23
C ASN A 173 26.66 -12.52 2.64
N VAL A 174 26.00 -11.41 2.96
CA VAL A 174 26.45 -10.07 2.58
C VAL A 174 27.17 -9.44 3.77
N PRO A 175 28.40 -8.90 3.62
CA PRO A 175 29.17 -8.28 4.71
C PRO A 175 28.64 -6.87 5.04
N VAL A 176 27.33 -6.74 5.18
CA VAL A 176 26.61 -5.50 5.48
C VAL A 176 25.73 -5.78 6.68
N TYR A 177 25.50 -4.76 7.51
CA TYR A 177 24.65 -4.89 8.68
C TYR A 177 23.22 -5.31 8.31
N VAL A 178 22.65 -6.34 8.96
CA VAL A 178 21.35 -6.95 8.59
C VAL A 178 20.22 -5.93 8.39
N PRO A 179 19.98 -4.95 9.30
CA PRO A 179 19.00 -3.88 9.09
C PRO A 179 19.22 -3.09 7.80
N VAL A 180 20.48 -2.76 7.48
CA VAL A 180 20.81 -2.00 6.27
C VAL A 180 20.45 -2.84 5.03
N GLN A 181 20.68 -4.15 5.06
CA GLN A 181 20.28 -5.05 3.97
C GLN A 181 18.77 -4.97 3.70
N VAL A 182 17.95 -5.04 4.75
CA VAL A 182 16.47 -4.93 4.63
C VAL A 182 16.06 -3.58 4.08
N GLY A 183 16.68 -2.49 4.55
CA GLY A 183 16.46 -1.15 4.03
C GLY A 183 16.80 -1.02 2.54
N VAL A 184 17.91 -1.62 2.11
CA VAL A 184 18.34 -1.65 0.70
C VAL A 184 17.38 -2.47 -0.17
N ILE A 185 16.88 -3.61 0.32
CA ILE A 185 15.88 -4.41 -0.39
C ILE A 185 14.59 -3.61 -0.59
N ALA A 186 14.08 -2.98 0.46
CA ALA A 186 12.88 -2.15 0.39
C ALA A 186 13.07 -0.94 -0.56
N ALA A 187 14.24 -0.30 -0.52
CA ALA A 187 14.60 0.76 -1.45
C ALA A 187 14.69 0.25 -2.90
N GLY A 188 15.24 -0.94 -3.13
CA GLY A 188 15.28 -1.57 -4.45
C GLY A 188 13.88 -1.80 -5.03
N LEU A 189 12.94 -2.32 -4.23
CA LEU A 189 11.55 -2.50 -4.64
C LEU A 189 10.86 -1.17 -4.98
N LEU A 190 11.11 -0.13 -4.17
CA LEU A 190 10.63 1.23 -4.48
C LEU A 190 11.25 1.76 -5.77
N ALA A 191 12.55 1.55 -6.00
CA ALA A 191 13.23 1.99 -7.22
C ALA A 191 12.61 1.36 -8.46
N VAL A 192 12.32 0.05 -8.42
CA VAL A 192 11.62 -0.63 -9.52
C VAL A 192 10.27 0.04 -9.79
N TRP A 193 9.49 0.33 -8.75
CA TRP A 193 8.21 1.02 -8.89
C TRP A 193 8.34 2.41 -9.54
N LEU A 194 9.29 3.22 -9.07
CA LEU A 194 9.53 4.57 -9.62
C LEU A 194 9.97 4.53 -11.08
N VAL A 195 10.86 3.60 -11.44
CA VAL A 195 11.38 3.41 -12.80
C VAL A 195 10.28 2.94 -13.76
N VAL A 196 9.47 1.96 -13.34
CA VAL A 196 8.34 1.46 -14.14
C VAL A 196 7.36 2.59 -14.44
N LEU A 197 7.04 3.41 -13.44
CA LEU A 197 6.10 4.53 -13.56
C LEU A 197 6.70 5.82 -14.12
N ARG A 198 7.98 5.83 -14.53
CA ARG A 198 8.70 7.03 -15.03
C ARG A 198 8.55 8.25 -14.12
N ARG A 199 8.71 8.05 -12.82
CA ARG A 199 8.58 9.17 -11.86
C ARG A 199 9.71 10.18 -12.03
N PRO A 200 9.45 11.47 -11.72
CA PRO A 200 10.44 12.54 -11.90
C PRO A 200 11.67 12.31 -11.02
N VAL A 201 12.83 12.81 -11.45
CA VAL A 201 14.14 12.53 -10.85
C VAL A 201 14.21 12.90 -9.36
N TRP A 202 13.48 13.93 -8.93
CA TRP A 202 13.44 14.30 -7.51
C TRP A 202 12.86 13.18 -6.61
N THR A 203 11.95 12.34 -7.12
CA THR A 203 11.33 11.25 -6.33
C THR A 203 12.33 10.16 -5.96
N TYR A 204 13.48 10.06 -6.63
CA TYR A 204 14.54 9.10 -6.29
C TYR A 204 15.19 9.44 -4.94
N SER A 205 15.06 10.67 -4.45
CA SER A 205 15.43 11.01 -3.06
C SER A 205 14.67 10.18 -2.02
N LEU A 206 13.46 9.70 -2.34
CA LEU A 206 12.65 8.86 -1.45
C LEU A 206 13.29 7.48 -1.22
N LEU A 207 14.23 7.05 -2.06
CA LEU A 207 14.95 5.77 -1.91
C LEU A 207 15.82 5.72 -0.65
N VAL A 208 16.18 6.88 -0.10
CA VAL A 208 16.94 6.96 1.16
C VAL A 208 16.05 6.63 2.37
N LEU A 209 14.73 6.87 2.28
CA LEU A 209 13.83 6.73 3.43
C LEU A 209 13.74 5.30 3.98
N PRO A 210 13.61 4.23 3.18
CA PRO A 210 13.61 2.86 3.71
C PRO A 210 14.90 2.49 4.42
N VAL A 211 16.05 2.98 3.94
CA VAL A 211 17.37 2.73 4.55
C VAL A 211 17.46 3.44 5.91
N VAL A 212 17.10 4.73 5.95
CA VAL A 212 17.06 5.49 7.21
C VAL A 212 16.11 4.86 8.21
N ALA A 213 14.92 4.45 7.77
CA ALA A 213 13.95 3.77 8.62
C ALA A 213 14.52 2.47 9.22
N ALA A 214 15.26 1.68 8.43
CA ALA A 214 15.89 0.46 8.92
C ALA A 214 16.95 0.75 9.99
N VAL A 215 17.77 1.80 9.79
CA VAL A 215 18.78 2.24 10.77
C VAL A 215 18.12 2.76 12.06
N LEU A 216 17.00 3.47 11.95
CA LEU A 216 16.29 4.04 13.11
C LEU A 216 15.55 2.98 13.94
N VAL A 217 15.04 1.93 13.31
CA VAL A 217 14.31 0.85 14.00
C VAL A 217 15.28 -0.15 14.64
N PHE A 218 16.52 -0.23 14.14
CA PHE A 218 17.49 -1.19 14.63
C PHE A 218 17.79 -1.08 16.15
N PRO A 219 18.02 0.10 16.75
CA PRO A 219 18.20 0.24 18.20
C PRO A 219 17.05 -0.33 19.02
N LEU A 220 15.82 -0.33 18.49
CA LEU A 220 14.66 -0.90 19.16
C LEU A 220 14.75 -2.44 19.26
N ALA A 221 15.24 -3.09 18.21
CA ALA A 221 15.49 -4.52 18.22
C ALA A 221 16.60 -4.89 19.20
N GLU A 222 17.67 -4.09 19.28
CA GLU A 222 18.74 -4.31 20.28
C GLU A 222 18.28 -4.05 21.72
N ALA A 223 17.49 -3.01 21.95
CA ALA A 223 16.92 -2.76 23.26
C ALA A 223 16.04 -3.93 23.73
N ALA A 224 15.30 -4.56 22.81
CA ALA A 224 14.52 -5.76 23.11
C ALA A 224 15.43 -6.95 23.48
N ASN A 225 16.57 -7.13 22.82
CA ASN A 225 17.57 -8.14 23.19
C ASN A 225 18.11 -7.91 24.61
N GLY A 226 18.32 -6.65 25.01
CA GLY A 226 18.84 -6.28 26.33
C GLY A 226 17.81 -6.30 27.48
N SER A 227 16.51 -6.40 27.18
CA SER A 227 15.44 -6.23 28.17
C SER A 227 15.04 -7.49 28.97
N GLY A 228 15.68 -8.63 28.72
CA GLY A 228 15.38 -9.89 29.44
C GLY A 228 13.99 -10.49 29.14
N ILE A 229 13.35 -10.07 28.05
CA ILE A 229 12.06 -10.63 27.60
C ILE A 229 12.23 -12.04 27.01
N PRO A 230 11.15 -12.85 26.96
CA PRO A 230 11.20 -14.17 26.34
C PRO A 230 11.69 -14.10 24.89
N TYR A 231 12.50 -15.08 24.48
CA TYR A 231 13.11 -15.14 23.16
C TYR A 231 12.09 -15.04 22.00
N SER A 232 10.89 -15.62 22.16
CA SER A 232 9.82 -15.48 21.16
C SER A 232 9.33 -14.04 21.00
N ALA A 233 9.30 -13.25 22.07
CA ALA A 233 8.93 -11.83 22.01
C ALA A 233 10.05 -11.00 21.37
N MET A 234 11.31 -11.30 21.70
CA MET A 234 12.49 -10.69 21.08
C MET A 234 12.55 -10.94 19.57
N ALA A 235 12.30 -12.19 19.14
CA ALA A 235 12.21 -12.56 17.73
C ALA A 235 11.06 -11.82 17.04
N LEU A 236 9.89 -11.74 17.68
CA LEU A 236 8.74 -11.00 17.14
C LEU A 236 9.07 -9.52 16.92
N VAL A 237 9.68 -8.85 17.91
CA VAL A 237 10.10 -7.44 17.78
C VAL A 237 11.10 -7.26 16.64
N SER A 238 12.10 -8.15 16.55
CA SER A 238 13.11 -8.11 15.49
C SER A 238 12.49 -8.25 14.09
N TRP A 239 11.59 -9.21 13.91
CA TRP A 239 10.93 -9.47 12.63
C TRP A 239 9.88 -8.41 12.25
N ILE A 240 9.13 -7.87 13.23
CA ILE A 240 8.22 -6.74 13.00
C ILE A 240 9.00 -5.48 12.65
N GLY A 241 10.14 -5.23 13.30
CA GLY A 241 11.00 -4.10 12.98
C GLY A 241 11.45 -4.08 11.51
N GLN A 242 11.70 -5.26 10.95
CA GLN A 242 12.04 -5.42 9.53
C GLN A 242 10.89 -5.07 8.55
N LEU A 243 9.64 -5.00 9.01
CA LEU A 243 8.50 -4.55 8.18
C LEU A 243 8.53 -3.05 7.91
N VAL A 244 9.10 -2.26 8.83
CA VAL A 244 9.03 -0.79 8.80
C VAL A 244 9.63 -0.19 7.52
N PRO A 245 10.82 -0.61 7.03
CA PRO A 245 11.37 -0.14 5.76
C PRO A 245 10.45 -0.37 4.57
N PHE A 246 9.74 -1.50 4.52
CA PHE A 246 8.79 -1.80 3.45
C PHE A 246 7.54 -0.90 3.52
N LEU A 247 7.02 -0.63 4.72
CA LEU A 247 5.91 0.31 4.88
C LEU A 247 6.30 1.73 4.47
N VAL A 248 7.51 2.15 4.82
CA VAL A 248 8.08 3.44 4.37
C VAL A 248 8.22 3.47 2.85
N ALA A 249 8.67 2.38 2.23
CA ALA A 249 8.71 2.26 0.77
C ALA A 249 7.32 2.37 0.14
N VAL A 250 6.29 1.74 0.71
CA VAL A 250 4.89 1.86 0.26
C VAL A 250 4.41 3.31 0.36
N VAL A 251 4.67 3.99 1.48
CA VAL A 251 4.33 5.40 1.65
C VAL A 251 5.05 6.26 0.61
N GLY A 252 6.35 6.04 0.40
CA GLY A 252 7.14 6.71 -0.64
C GLY A 252 6.55 6.51 -2.05
N ALA A 253 6.15 5.28 -2.38
CA ALA A 253 5.49 4.97 -3.64
C ALA A 253 4.15 5.71 -3.80
N VAL A 254 3.35 5.78 -2.73
CA VAL A 254 2.08 6.52 -2.72
C VAL A 254 2.32 8.02 -2.90
N VAL A 255 3.29 8.60 -2.19
CA VAL A 255 3.68 10.02 -2.30
C VAL A 255 4.15 10.32 -3.72
N ALA A 256 5.10 9.56 -4.25
CA ALA A 256 5.58 9.73 -5.63
C ALA A 256 4.46 9.59 -6.66
N SER A 257 3.47 8.73 -6.39
CA SER A 257 2.32 8.54 -7.28
C SER A 257 1.29 9.67 -7.21
N ARG A 258 1.31 10.51 -6.16
CA ARG A 258 0.45 11.69 -6.05
C ARG A 258 0.98 12.88 -6.84
N PHE A 259 2.29 12.98 -7.01
CA PHE A 259 2.94 14.08 -7.72
C PHE A 259 3.27 13.71 -9.18
N SER A 260 2.38 12.95 -9.83
CA SER A 260 2.47 12.68 -11.27
C SER A 260 2.45 14.02 -12.00
N THR A 261 3.50 14.28 -12.78
CA THR A 261 3.56 15.42 -13.71
C THR A 261 2.71 15.21 -14.96
N ASP A 262 2.01 14.07 -15.06
CA ASP A 262 0.96 13.84 -16.06
C ASP A 262 -0.30 14.63 -15.67
N ALA A 263 -0.19 15.96 -15.65
CA ALA A 263 -1.34 16.79 -15.88
C ALA A 263 -1.86 16.43 -17.29
N PRO A 264 -3.16 16.18 -17.48
CA PRO A 264 -3.69 16.04 -18.83
C PRO A 264 -3.36 17.33 -19.59
N ALA A 265 -2.51 17.21 -20.62
CA ALA A 265 -2.02 18.32 -21.40
C ALA A 265 -3.13 19.04 -22.20
N VAL A 266 -4.37 18.59 -22.12
CA VAL A 266 -5.50 19.20 -22.81
C VAL A 266 -6.72 19.07 -21.90
N VAL A 267 -6.96 20.08 -21.07
CA VAL A 267 -8.36 20.46 -20.81
C VAL A 267 -8.81 20.99 -22.16
N GLU A 268 -9.49 20.16 -22.96
CA GLU A 268 -10.21 20.69 -24.11
C GLU A 268 -11.07 21.81 -23.55
N ALA A 269 -10.80 23.03 -24.01
CA ALA A 269 -11.71 24.14 -23.82
C ALA A 269 -13.04 23.65 -24.37
N HIS A 270 -13.92 23.20 -23.48
CA HIS A 270 -15.32 23.02 -23.82
C HIS A 270 -15.75 24.41 -24.23
N GLY A 271 -15.84 24.64 -25.55
CA GLY A 271 -16.41 25.85 -26.09
C GLY A 271 -17.70 26.07 -25.33
N GLU A 272 -17.76 27.21 -24.65
CA GLU A 272 -18.99 27.71 -24.07
C GLU A 272 -20.03 27.64 -25.18
N ALA A 273 -20.92 26.66 -25.10
CA ALA A 273 -22.16 26.68 -25.82
C ALA A 273 -22.97 27.80 -25.17
N LEU A 274 -22.66 29.04 -25.56
CA LEU A 274 -23.51 30.20 -25.45
C LEU A 274 -24.80 29.85 -26.17
N VAL A 275 -25.74 29.27 -25.43
CA VAL A 275 -27.13 29.18 -25.85
C VAL A 275 -27.65 30.61 -25.85
N ASP A 276 -27.69 31.19 -27.03
CA ASP A 276 -28.34 32.47 -27.28
C ASP A 276 -29.83 32.31 -26.94
N LYS A 277 -30.29 33.04 -25.93
CA LYS A 277 -31.69 33.01 -25.45
C LYS A 277 -32.45 34.22 -25.99
N THR A 278 -32.46 34.39 -27.31
CA THR A 278 -33.36 35.33 -27.97
C THR A 278 -34.22 34.62 -29.00
N VAL A 279 -35.36 34.07 -28.54
CA VAL A 279 -36.61 33.97 -29.31
C VAL A 279 -37.76 34.17 -28.33
#